data_AF-S4NIH8-F1
#
_entry.id   AF-S4NIH8-F1
#
_cell.length_a   1.000
_cell.length_b   1.000
_cell.length_c   1.000
_cell.angle_alpha   90.00
_cell.angle_beta   90.00
_cell.angle_gamma   90.00
#
_symmetry.space_group_name_H-M   'P 1'
#
loop_
_entity.id
_entity.type
_entity.pdbx_description
1 polymer ?
#
loop_
_entity_poly.entity_id
_entity_poly.type
_entity_poly.pdbx_seq_one_letter_code
_entity_poly.pdbx_strand_id
1 'polypeptide(L)'
;MDDPCPPYRLIIVEGLCRLIYLGHLVSPAILSRLLLLWFNPATVEEDVLRQTIGIFFQTFPTSVDGAQEQIQKATLPTLRALANAPSSSPLAEIDQEAVVRFIVSLTRVNHELIDSQGAMAMVLCGYLARRPTCPESALACRMLALLSPPRDALTASDLAITLRDLCLKLPDKQSCRNLTRYLGALEERASISKASSIGVTTEGTIQAEDTITTIGRNTSSLPQPLARSTHVVINETVQEEPEIDETS
;
A
#
# COMPACT_ATOMS: atom_id res chain seq x y z
N MET A 1 -2.24 17.99 11.49
CA MET A 1 -1.12 17.16 10.98
C MET A 1 0.05 18.02 10.57
N ASP A 2 -0.18 19.12 9.85
CA ASP A 2 0.91 20.04 9.44
C ASP A 2 1.29 21.05 10.53
N ASP A 3 0.87 20.80 11.78
CA ASP A 3 1.21 21.64 12.92
C ASP A 3 2.72 21.55 13.14
N PRO A 4 3.46 22.67 13.30
CA PRO A 4 4.91 22.63 13.51
C PRO A 4 5.30 21.95 14.84
N CYS A 5 4.41 21.90 15.82
CA CYS A 5 4.65 21.34 17.15
C CYS A 5 4.49 19.80 17.15
N PRO A 6 5.57 19.02 17.36
CA PRO A 6 5.49 17.55 17.35
C PRO A 6 4.47 16.95 18.35
N PRO A 7 4.37 17.43 19.61
CA PRO A 7 3.35 16.95 20.53
C PRO A 7 1.91 17.11 20.03
N TYR A 8 1.57 18.24 19.42
CA TYR A 8 0.22 18.45 18.88
C TYR A 8 -0.04 17.59 17.65
N ARG A 9 0.97 17.43 16.80
CA ARG A 9 0.90 16.51 15.66
C ARG A 9 0.58 15.09 16.11
N LEU A 10 1.27 14.59 17.14
CA LEU A 10 1.02 13.27 17.72
C LEU A 10 -0.41 13.14 18.24
N ILE A 11 -0.88 14.07 19.07
CA ILE A 11 -2.24 14.04 19.64
C ILE A 11 -3.30 14.04 18.53
N ILE A 12 -3.12 14.88 17.51
CA ILE A 12 -4.05 14.95 16.37
C ILE A 12 -4.05 13.62 15.60
N VAL A 13 -2.88 13.06 15.29
CA VAL A 13 -2.77 11.82 14.52
C VAL A 13 -3.34 10.64 15.29
N GLU A 14 -3.03 10.51 16.57
CA GLU A 14 -3.58 9.47 17.43
C GLU A 14 -5.11 9.56 17.52
N GLY A 15 -5.65 10.76 17.73
CA GLY A 15 -7.10 10.99 17.76
C GLY A 15 -7.77 10.61 16.44
N LEU A 16 -7.19 11.00 15.31
CA LEU A 16 -7.73 10.66 13.99
C LEU A 16 -7.66 9.15 13.70
N CYS A 17 -6.55 8.50 14.02
CA CYS A 17 -6.41 7.05 13.89
C CYS A 17 -7.47 6.32 14.72
N ARG A 18 -7.70 6.74 15.97
CA ARG A 18 -8.73 6.14 16.84
C ARG A 18 -10.14 6.36 16.31
N LEU A 19 -10.48 7.58 15.87
CA LEU A 19 -11.81 7.87 15.31
C LEU A 19 -12.09 7.05 14.05
N ILE A 20 -11.10 6.89 13.18
CA ILE A 20 -11.22 6.06 11.98
C ILE A 20 -11.34 4.58 12.36
N TYR A 21 -10.52 4.11 13.29
CA TYR A 21 -10.51 2.71 13.72
C TYR A 21 -11.83 2.30 14.39
N LEU A 22 -12.44 3.20 15.16
CA LEU A 22 -13.74 2.97 15.81
C LEU A 22 -14.93 3.17 14.86
N GLY A 23 -14.71 3.51 13.59
CA GLY A 23 -15.77 3.74 12.61
C GLY A 23 -16.53 5.06 12.78
N HIS A 24 -16.09 5.94 13.68
CA HIS A 24 -16.70 7.27 13.90
C HIS A 24 -16.29 8.30 12.85
N LEU A 25 -15.27 8.00 12.04
CA LEU A 25 -14.77 8.88 10.98
C LEU A 25 -14.40 8.07 9.74
N VAL A 26 -14.98 8.40 8.61
CA VAL A 26 -14.64 7.82 7.30
C VAL A 26 -14.07 8.94 6.44
N SER A 27 -12.76 8.91 6.16
CA SER A 27 -12.11 9.97 5.39
C SER A 27 -10.88 9.46 4.64
N PRO A 28 -11.03 9.13 3.35
CA PRO A 28 -9.90 8.78 2.48
C PRO A 28 -8.86 9.90 2.36
N ALA A 29 -9.27 11.17 2.52
CA ALA A 29 -8.35 12.30 2.51
C ALA A 29 -7.41 12.27 3.73
N ILE A 30 -7.92 11.90 4.91
CA ILE A 30 -7.10 11.76 6.11
C ILE A 30 -6.16 10.56 5.97
N LEU A 31 -6.64 9.42 5.44
CA LEU A 31 -5.78 8.27 5.15
C LEU A 31 -4.63 8.62 4.20
N SER A 32 -4.91 9.38 3.13
CA SER A 32 -3.89 9.86 2.21
C SER A 32 -2.83 10.70 2.93
N ARG A 33 -3.25 11.58 3.85
CA ARG A 33 -2.32 12.39 4.65
C ARG A 33 -1.51 11.54 5.65
N LEU A 34 -2.12 10.54 6.28
CA LEU A 34 -1.42 9.61 7.18
C LEU A 34 -0.35 8.82 6.42
N LEU A 35 -0.67 8.34 5.21
CA LEU A 35 0.30 7.66 4.33
C LEU A 35 1.50 8.58 4.04
N LEU A 36 1.23 9.80 3.56
CA LEU A 36 2.29 10.76 3.25
C LEU A 36 3.12 11.12 4.49
N LEU A 37 2.46 11.33 5.64
CA LEU A 37 3.12 11.68 6.89
C LEU A 37 4.05 10.57 7.38
N TRP A 38 3.64 9.30 7.28
CA TRP A 38 4.46 8.17 7.75
C TRP A 38 5.76 7.97 6.96
N PHE A 39 5.72 8.31 5.67
CA PHE A 39 6.88 8.27 4.78
C PHE A 39 7.66 9.59 4.74
N ASN A 40 7.16 10.67 5.35
CA ASN A 40 7.79 11.97 5.31
C ASN A 40 9.12 11.96 6.08
N PRO A 41 10.26 12.30 5.47
CA PRO A 41 11.53 12.36 6.18
C PRO A 41 11.55 13.40 7.30
N ALA A 42 10.72 14.45 7.21
CA ALA A 42 10.62 15.45 8.27
C ALA A 42 10.12 14.91 9.61
N THR A 43 9.47 13.73 9.62
CA THR A 43 9.00 13.07 10.85
C THR A 43 9.89 11.91 11.29
N VAL A 44 11.11 11.81 10.75
CA VAL A 44 12.00 10.65 11.00
C VAL A 44 12.36 10.50 12.48
N GLU A 45 12.48 11.61 13.22
CA GLU A 45 12.82 11.64 14.65
C GLU A 45 11.60 11.47 15.57
N GLU A 46 10.38 11.43 15.01
CA GLU A 46 9.14 11.27 15.77
C GLU A 46 8.72 9.80 15.85
N ASP A 47 9.51 8.99 16.55
CA ASP A 47 9.32 7.52 16.61
C ASP A 47 7.90 7.13 17.03
N VAL A 48 7.36 7.78 18.08
CA VAL A 48 6.01 7.49 18.58
C VAL A 48 4.95 7.78 17.53
N LEU A 49 5.07 8.91 16.81
CA LEU A 49 4.15 9.25 15.72
C LEU A 49 4.17 8.19 14.63
N ARG A 50 5.36 7.77 14.19
CA ARG A 50 5.51 6.78 13.14
C ARG A 50 5.03 5.39 13.58
N GLN A 51 5.25 5.04 14.84
CA GLN A 51 4.73 3.81 15.43
C GLN A 51 3.20 3.83 15.49
N THR A 52 2.57 4.94 15.91
CA THR A 52 1.11 5.10 15.92
C THR A 52 0.52 4.88 14.53
N ILE A 53 1.08 5.53 13.49
CA ILE A 53 0.59 5.38 12.12
C ILE A 53 0.86 3.97 11.59
N GLY A 54 2.04 3.40 11.89
CA GLY A 54 2.41 2.05 11.50
C GLY A 54 1.45 0.99 12.07
N ILE A 55 1.18 1.04 13.38
CA ILE A 55 0.22 0.15 14.04
C ILE A 55 -1.18 0.32 13.43
N PHE A 56 -1.61 1.57 13.22
CA PHE A 56 -2.89 1.85 12.57
C PHE A 56 -3.00 1.16 11.21
N PHE A 57 -2.02 1.30 10.32
CA PHE A 57 -2.10 0.66 9.00
C PHE A 57 -1.88 -0.86 9.03
N GLN A 58 -1.28 -1.43 10.08
CA GLN A 58 -1.21 -2.88 10.26
C GLN A 58 -2.57 -3.51 10.53
N THR A 59 -3.44 -2.82 11.29
CA THR A 59 -4.72 -3.38 11.75
C THR A 59 -5.92 -2.84 10.98
N PHE A 60 -5.84 -1.61 10.46
CA PHE A 60 -6.95 -0.95 9.76
C PHE A 60 -7.54 -1.77 8.60
N PRO A 61 -6.76 -2.34 7.66
CA PRO A 61 -7.33 -3.06 6.52
C PRO A 61 -8.18 -4.28 6.87
N THR A 62 -7.97 -4.86 8.07
CA THR A 62 -8.66 -6.07 8.52
C THR A 62 -9.69 -5.84 9.60
N SER A 63 -9.60 -4.72 10.33
CA SER A 63 -10.40 -4.49 11.53
C SER A 63 -11.54 -3.50 11.32
N VAL A 64 -11.55 -2.78 10.19
CA VAL A 64 -12.55 -1.75 9.91
C VAL A 64 -13.30 -2.08 8.63
N ASP A 65 -14.62 -2.14 8.71
CA ASP A 65 -15.48 -2.35 7.54
C ASP A 65 -15.32 -1.21 6.53
N GLY A 66 -15.16 -1.56 5.25
CA GLY A 66 -14.96 -0.59 4.17
C GLY A 66 -13.55 0.01 4.16
N ALA A 67 -12.60 -0.52 4.93
CA ALA A 67 -11.22 -0.07 4.91
C ALA A 67 -10.60 -0.16 3.51
N GLN A 68 -10.89 -1.22 2.76
CA GLN A 68 -10.38 -1.41 1.40
C GLN A 68 -10.88 -0.32 0.45
N GLU A 69 -12.16 0.04 0.53
CA GLU A 69 -12.73 1.15 -0.24
C GLU A 69 -12.08 2.48 0.13
N GLN A 70 -11.83 2.72 1.42
CA GLN A 70 -11.16 3.94 1.86
C GLN A 70 -9.70 4.01 1.39
N ILE A 71 -8.95 2.90 1.42
CA ILE A 71 -7.59 2.81 0.89
C ILE A 71 -7.59 3.09 -0.62
N GLN A 72 -8.54 2.51 -1.36
CA GLN A 72 -8.73 2.77 -2.78
C GLN A 72 -8.97 4.26 -3.06
N LYS A 73 -9.92 4.88 -2.36
CA LYS A 73 -10.23 6.30 -2.52
C LYS A 73 -9.07 7.22 -2.12
N ALA A 74 -8.21 6.79 -1.20
CA ALA A 74 -7.03 7.54 -0.76
C ALA A 74 -5.84 7.43 -1.73
N THR A 75 -5.84 6.42 -2.61
CA THR A 75 -4.68 6.08 -3.45
C THR A 75 -4.35 7.18 -4.44
N LEU A 76 -5.28 7.58 -5.32
CA LEU A 76 -5.01 8.61 -6.33
C LEU A 76 -4.61 9.97 -5.73
N PRO A 77 -5.28 10.48 -4.67
CA PRO A 77 -4.81 11.68 -3.96
C PRO A 77 -3.36 11.55 -3.46
N THR A 78 -2.97 10.38 -2.93
CA THR A 78 -1.61 10.12 -2.44
C THR A 78 -0.60 10.13 -3.57
N LEU A 79 -0.88 9.42 -4.67
CA LEU A 79 0.02 9.39 -5.84
C LEU A 79 0.17 10.78 -6.46
N ARG A 80 -0.92 11.56 -6.51
CA ARG A 80 -0.88 12.95 -6.99
C ARG A 80 -0.01 13.83 -6.11
N ALA A 81 -0.15 13.74 -4.79
CA ALA A 81 0.66 14.52 -3.86
C ALA A 81 2.16 14.22 -4.03
N LEU A 82 2.53 12.93 -4.19
CA LEU A 82 3.92 12.52 -4.44
C LEU A 82 4.44 13.03 -5.79
N ALA A 83 3.65 12.90 -6.86
CA ALA A 83 4.08 13.29 -8.21
C ALA A 83 4.19 14.80 -8.41
N ASN A 84 3.44 15.59 -7.64
CA ASN A 84 3.41 17.05 -7.75
C ASN A 84 4.17 17.75 -6.61
N ALA A 85 4.91 17.00 -5.77
CA ALA A 85 5.70 17.59 -4.70
C ALA A 85 6.81 18.49 -5.30
N PRO A 86 6.88 19.78 -4.93
CA PRO A 86 7.97 20.64 -5.37
C PRO A 86 9.28 20.17 -4.75
N SER A 87 10.41 20.43 -5.42
CA SER A 87 11.74 20.01 -4.95
C SER A 87 12.15 20.60 -3.59
N SER A 88 11.50 21.68 -3.16
CA SER A 88 11.68 22.29 -1.84
C SER A 88 10.89 21.61 -0.72
N SER A 89 9.95 20.72 -1.06
CA SER A 89 9.12 19.99 -0.09
C SER A 89 9.83 18.71 0.36
N PRO A 90 9.80 18.36 1.65
CA PRO A 90 10.25 17.06 2.14
C PRO A 90 9.56 15.86 1.46
N LEU A 91 8.36 16.07 0.90
CA LEU A 91 7.65 15.03 0.15
C LEU A 91 8.39 14.61 -1.14
N ALA A 92 9.25 15.47 -1.70
CA ALA A 92 10.02 15.15 -2.90
C ALA A 92 11.14 14.13 -2.62
N GLU A 93 11.56 14.00 -1.37
CA GLU A 93 12.58 13.03 -0.94
C GLU A 93 12.01 11.64 -0.63
N ILE A 94 10.68 11.50 -0.62
CA ILE A 94 10.01 10.22 -0.36
C ILE A 94 10.33 9.23 -1.48
N ASP A 95 10.73 8.02 -1.09
CA ASP A 95 10.76 6.88 -2.01
C ASP A 95 9.34 6.51 -2.43
N GLN A 96 8.93 7.04 -3.58
CA GLN A 96 7.58 6.83 -4.12
C GLN A 96 7.29 5.34 -4.38
N GLU A 97 8.31 4.54 -4.69
CA GLU A 97 8.13 3.12 -4.93
C GLU A 97 7.82 2.37 -3.62
N ALA A 98 8.44 2.76 -2.51
CA ALA A 98 8.10 2.24 -1.19
C ALA A 98 6.63 2.53 -0.83
N VAL A 99 6.14 3.74 -1.11
CA VAL A 99 4.72 4.11 -0.87
C VAL A 99 3.78 3.26 -1.74
N VAL A 100 4.10 3.11 -3.04
CA VAL A 100 3.30 2.28 -3.95
C VAL A 100 3.21 0.84 -3.46
N ARG A 101 4.34 0.22 -3.11
CA ARG A 101 4.38 -1.15 -2.58
C ARG A 101 3.61 -1.27 -1.28
N PHE A 102 3.72 -0.28 -0.41
CA PHE A 102 3.00 -0.27 0.85
C PHE A 102 1.49 -0.23 0.63
N ILE A 103 0.96 0.69 -0.19
CA ILE A 103 -0.47 0.74 -0.52
C ILE A 103 -0.95 -0.60 -1.12
N VAL A 104 -0.18 -1.20 -2.04
CA VAL A 104 -0.51 -2.52 -2.60
C VAL A 104 -0.50 -3.61 -1.53
N SER A 105 0.38 -3.53 -0.54
CA SER A 105 0.40 -4.51 0.56
C SER A 105 -0.87 -4.42 1.43
N LEU A 106 -1.39 -3.21 1.66
CA LEU A 106 -2.62 -3.00 2.43
C LEU A 106 -3.85 -3.58 1.72
N THR A 107 -3.82 -3.67 0.39
CA THR A 107 -4.94 -4.23 -0.38
C THR A 107 -4.93 -5.75 -0.49
N ARG A 108 -3.83 -6.43 -0.11
CA ARG A 108 -3.75 -7.90 -0.11
C ARG A 108 -4.54 -8.53 1.02
N VAL A 109 -4.64 -7.84 2.15
CA VAL A 109 -5.26 -8.38 3.36
C VAL A 109 -6.74 -8.06 3.30
N ASN A 110 -7.51 -9.00 2.76
CA ASN A 110 -8.91 -8.77 2.46
C ASN A 110 -9.80 -9.85 3.09
N HIS A 111 -10.56 -9.46 4.11
CA HIS A 111 -11.65 -10.26 4.67
C HIS A 111 -13.00 -9.95 4.01
N GLU A 112 -13.07 -8.91 3.17
CA GLU A 112 -14.28 -8.54 2.45
C GLU A 112 -14.50 -9.49 1.27
N LEU A 113 -15.77 -9.74 0.93
CA LEU A 113 -16.18 -10.57 -0.21
C LEU A 113 -15.77 -9.93 -1.56
N ILE A 114 -15.49 -8.63 -1.56
CA ILE A 114 -15.20 -7.82 -2.74
C ILE A 114 -13.73 -7.99 -3.12
N ASP A 115 -13.43 -8.15 -4.40
CA ASP A 115 -12.05 -8.17 -4.89
C ASP A 115 -11.40 -6.77 -4.81
N SER A 116 -10.75 -6.46 -3.68
CA SER A 116 -10.10 -5.17 -3.41
C SER A 116 -9.07 -4.76 -4.47
N GLN A 117 -8.24 -5.71 -4.91
CA GLN A 117 -7.19 -5.46 -5.90
C GLN A 117 -7.76 -5.34 -7.32
N GLY A 118 -8.74 -6.19 -7.68
CA GLY A 118 -9.47 -6.05 -8.93
C GLY A 118 -10.19 -4.70 -9.02
N ALA A 119 -10.87 -4.28 -7.94
CA ALA A 119 -11.53 -2.98 -7.88
C ALA A 119 -10.53 -1.82 -7.99
N MET A 120 -9.40 -1.89 -7.30
CA MET A 120 -8.32 -0.90 -7.42
C MET A 120 -7.81 -0.82 -8.86
N ALA A 121 -7.60 -1.96 -9.51
CA ALA A 121 -7.15 -2.00 -10.88
C ALA A 121 -8.14 -1.32 -11.84
N MET A 122 -9.44 -1.59 -11.68
CA MET A 122 -10.49 -0.93 -12.46
C MET A 122 -10.45 0.60 -12.30
N VAL A 123 -10.32 1.10 -11.07
CA VAL A 123 -10.23 2.53 -10.79
C VAL A 123 -8.99 3.16 -11.43
N LEU A 124 -7.82 2.53 -11.28
CA LEU A 124 -6.57 3.04 -11.84
C LEU A 124 -6.58 3.02 -13.38
N CYS A 125 -7.11 1.96 -13.99
CA CYS A 125 -7.20 1.87 -15.45
C CYS A 125 -8.19 2.88 -16.01
N GLY A 126 -9.37 3.05 -15.38
CA GLY A 126 -10.33 4.08 -15.77
C GLY A 126 -9.78 5.49 -15.61
N TYR A 127 -8.97 5.74 -14.57
CA TYR A 127 -8.25 7.00 -14.40
C TYR A 127 -7.24 7.25 -15.53
N LEU A 128 -6.37 6.27 -15.81
CA LEU A 128 -5.34 6.38 -16.83
C LEU A 128 -5.92 6.51 -18.24
N ALA A 129 -7.01 5.80 -18.55
CA ALA A 129 -7.70 5.89 -19.84
C ALA A 129 -8.20 7.31 -20.12
N ARG A 130 -8.63 8.04 -19.07
CA ARG A 130 -9.08 9.44 -19.18
C ARG A 130 -7.91 10.42 -19.24
N ARG A 131 -6.81 10.14 -18.54
CA ARG A 131 -5.70 11.09 -18.39
C ARG A 131 -4.33 10.39 -18.36
N PRO A 132 -3.83 9.88 -19.50
CA PRO A 132 -2.60 9.08 -19.55
C PRO A 132 -1.32 9.88 -19.29
N THR A 133 -1.36 11.20 -19.41
CA THR A 133 -0.19 12.09 -19.33
C THR A 133 -0.07 12.87 -18.01
N CYS A 134 -0.88 12.53 -16.99
CA CYS A 134 -0.76 13.18 -15.68
C CYS A 134 0.60 12.88 -15.02
N PRO A 135 1.11 13.77 -14.15
CA PRO A 135 2.34 13.51 -13.38
C PRO A 135 2.32 12.17 -12.62
N GLU A 136 1.17 11.80 -12.05
CA GLU A 136 0.99 10.56 -11.29
C GLU A 136 0.72 9.32 -12.15
N SER A 137 0.65 9.44 -13.49
CA SER A 137 0.32 8.31 -14.37
C SER A 137 1.37 7.20 -14.28
N ALA A 138 2.66 7.56 -14.18
CA ALA A 138 3.75 6.61 -14.04
C ALA A 138 3.66 5.82 -12.71
N LEU A 139 3.22 6.47 -11.64
CA LEU A 139 2.98 5.81 -10.34
C LEU A 139 1.80 4.84 -10.41
N ALA A 140 0.70 5.26 -11.05
CA ALA A 140 -0.46 4.39 -11.25
C ALA A 140 -0.10 3.15 -12.10
N CYS A 141 0.73 3.31 -13.13
CA CYS A 141 1.22 2.19 -13.94
C CYS A 141 2.10 1.22 -13.12
N ARG A 142 2.98 1.74 -12.25
CA ARG A 142 3.79 0.91 -11.33
C ARG A 142 2.89 0.15 -10.35
N MET A 143 1.87 0.82 -9.80
CA MET A 143 0.92 0.19 -8.90
C MET A 143 0.15 -0.94 -9.59
N LEU A 144 -0.36 -0.72 -10.81
CA LEU A 144 -1.02 -1.76 -11.60
C LEU A 144 -0.14 -3.00 -11.79
N ALA A 145 1.14 -2.81 -12.10
CA ALA A 145 2.09 -3.92 -12.28
C ALA A 145 2.34 -4.77 -11.02
N LEU A 146 1.92 -4.31 -9.84
CA LEU A 146 2.07 -4.99 -8.55
C LEU A 146 0.75 -5.56 -7.99
N LEU A 147 -0.40 -5.16 -8.54
CA LEU A 147 -1.70 -5.69 -8.17
C LEU A 147 -1.90 -7.10 -8.74
N SER A 148 -2.72 -7.91 -8.06
CA SER A 148 -3.24 -9.13 -8.68
C SER A 148 -4.33 -8.79 -9.70
N PRO A 149 -4.45 -9.57 -10.79
CA PRO A 149 -5.52 -9.40 -11.77
C PRO A 149 -6.89 -9.65 -11.11
N PRO A 150 -7.97 -9.00 -11.60
CA PRO A 150 -9.32 -9.24 -11.09
C PRO A 150 -9.65 -10.73 -11.06
N ARG A 151 -10.37 -11.17 -10.03
CA ARG A 151 -10.82 -12.56 -9.89
C ARG A 151 -11.79 -12.96 -11.00
N ASP A 152 -12.67 -12.02 -11.38
CA ASP A 152 -13.62 -12.22 -12.46
C ASP A 152 -12.94 -12.14 -13.83
N ALA A 153 -13.14 -13.19 -14.64
CA ALA A 153 -12.47 -13.34 -15.93
C ALA A 153 -13.01 -12.39 -17.01
N LEU A 154 -14.30 -12.05 -16.95
CA LEU A 154 -14.89 -11.06 -17.87
C LEU A 154 -14.27 -9.68 -17.59
N THR A 155 -14.25 -9.27 -16.33
CA THR A 155 -13.59 -8.04 -15.89
C THR A 155 -12.11 -8.02 -16.28
N ALA A 156 -11.38 -9.13 -16.11
CA ALA A 156 -9.98 -9.23 -16.53
C ALA A 156 -9.81 -9.06 -18.06
N SER A 157 -10.71 -9.65 -18.86
CA SER A 157 -10.72 -9.52 -20.33
C SER A 157 -11.00 -8.08 -20.77
N ASP A 158 -12.00 -7.43 -20.21
CA ASP A 158 -12.37 -6.05 -20.54
C ASP A 158 -11.25 -5.07 -20.16
N LEU A 159 -10.61 -5.31 -19.02
CA LEU A 159 -9.46 -4.53 -18.58
C LEU A 159 -8.25 -4.72 -19.50
N ALA A 160 -8.02 -5.96 -19.98
CA ALA A 160 -6.95 -6.25 -20.94
C ALA A 160 -7.14 -5.49 -22.26
N ILE A 161 -8.38 -5.41 -22.77
CA ILE A 161 -8.70 -4.63 -23.98
C ILE A 161 -8.39 -3.15 -23.74
N THR A 162 -8.84 -2.60 -22.61
CA THR A 162 -8.59 -1.20 -22.24
C THR A 162 -7.10 -0.90 -22.13
N LEU A 163 -6.32 -1.84 -21.57
CA LEU A 163 -4.88 -1.68 -21.37
C LEU A 163 -4.07 -1.72 -22.66
N ARG A 164 -4.48 -2.50 -23.66
CA ARG A 164 -3.81 -2.50 -24.97
C ARG A 164 -3.87 -1.12 -25.63
N ASP A 165 -5.03 -0.48 -25.61
CA ASP A 165 -5.20 0.88 -26.12
C ASP A 165 -4.40 1.90 -25.30
N LEU A 166 -4.41 1.77 -23.97
CA LEU A 166 -3.66 2.65 -23.08
C LEU A 166 -2.14 2.57 -23.29
N CYS A 167 -1.59 1.37 -23.53
CA CYS A 167 -0.16 1.19 -23.82
C CYS A 167 0.32 2.00 -25.03
N LEU A 168 -0.55 2.29 -25.99
CA LEU A 168 -0.25 3.12 -27.17
C LEU A 168 -0.29 4.63 -26.87
N LYS A 169 -0.99 5.04 -25.81
CA LYS A 169 -1.23 6.44 -25.43
C LYS A 169 -0.26 6.96 -24.37
N LEU A 170 0.46 6.07 -23.68
CA LEU A 170 1.39 6.47 -22.63
C LEU A 170 2.64 7.16 -23.20
N PRO A 171 3.11 8.25 -22.57
CA PRO A 171 4.24 9.01 -23.08
C PRO A 171 5.59 8.30 -22.87
N ASP A 172 5.72 7.49 -21.82
CA ASP A 172 6.99 6.91 -21.41
C ASP A 172 7.03 5.37 -21.56
N LYS A 173 8.19 4.87 -21.98
CA LYS A 173 8.41 3.44 -22.23
C LYS A 173 8.34 2.59 -20.96
N GLN A 174 8.64 3.15 -19.79
CA GLN A 174 8.68 2.39 -18.56
C GLN A 174 7.26 2.08 -18.05
N SER A 175 6.36 3.05 -18.09
CA SER A 175 4.93 2.86 -17.82
C SER A 175 4.31 1.86 -18.78
N CYS A 176 4.65 1.93 -20.07
CA CYS A 176 4.20 0.94 -21.07
C CYS A 176 4.69 -0.49 -20.71
N ARG A 177 5.94 -0.65 -20.27
CA ARG A 177 6.47 -1.95 -19.78
C ARG A 177 5.72 -2.46 -18.56
N ASN A 178 5.45 -1.58 -17.59
CA ASN A 178 4.66 -1.93 -16.40
C ASN A 178 3.25 -2.40 -16.76
N LEU A 179 2.57 -1.69 -17.66
CA LEU A 179 1.24 -2.08 -18.12
C LEU A 179 1.27 -3.37 -18.94
N THR A 180 2.30 -3.58 -19.76
CA THR A 180 2.47 -4.83 -20.52
C THR A 180 2.63 -6.03 -19.59
N ARG A 181 3.36 -5.88 -18.49
CA ARG A 181 3.46 -6.92 -17.45
C ARG A 181 2.10 -7.24 -16.84
N TYR A 182 1.33 -6.22 -16.48
CA TYR A 182 -0.01 -6.43 -15.92
C TYR A 182 -1.00 -7.01 -16.94
N LEU A 183 -0.91 -6.58 -18.20
CA LEU A 183 -1.68 -7.12 -19.32
C LEU A 183 -1.48 -8.64 -19.47
N GLY A 184 -0.23 -9.12 -19.39
CA GLY A 184 0.05 -10.56 -19.42
C GLY A 184 -0.67 -11.33 -18.31
N ALA A 185 -0.70 -10.77 -17.08
CA ALA A 185 -1.42 -11.38 -15.97
C ALA A 185 -2.96 -11.38 -16.17
N LEU A 186 -3.51 -10.36 -16.83
CA LEU A 186 -4.93 -10.31 -17.18
C LEU A 186 -5.30 -11.34 -18.24
N GLU A 187 -4.47 -11.49 -19.27
CA GLU A 187 -4.68 -12.46 -20.35
C GLU A 187 -4.59 -13.90 -19.85
N GLU A 188 -3.65 -14.19 -18.95
CA GLU A 188 -3.55 -15.47 -18.26
C GLU A 188 -4.83 -15.78 -17.47
N ARG A 189 -5.31 -14.83 -16.65
CA ARG A 189 -6.56 -14.96 -15.88
C ARG A 189 -7.77 -15.21 -16.78
N ALA A 190 -7.91 -14.46 -17.87
CA ALA A 190 -9.01 -14.61 -18.82
C ALA A 190 -8.98 -15.98 -19.53
N SER A 191 -7.79 -16.54 -19.73
CA SER A 191 -7.61 -17.84 -20.39
C SER A 191 -7.93 -19.02 -19.46
N ILE A 192 -7.56 -18.93 -18.18
CA ILE A 192 -7.86 -19.96 -17.16
C ILE A 192 -9.36 -20.23 -17.06
N SER A 193 -10.20 -19.18 -17.15
CA SER A 193 -11.67 -19.33 -17.12
C SER A 193 -12.21 -20.09 -18.34
N LYS A 194 -11.62 -19.91 -19.52
CA LYS A 194 -12.04 -20.65 -20.73
C LYS A 194 -11.69 -22.13 -20.63
N ALA A 195 -10.50 -22.46 -20.12
CA ALA A 195 -10.08 -23.86 -19.92
C ALA A 195 -10.94 -24.60 -18.88
N SER A 196 -11.33 -23.92 -17.80
CA SER A 196 -12.22 -24.48 -16.78
C SER A 196 -13.66 -24.67 -17.29
N SER A 197 -14.13 -23.85 -18.24
CA SER A 197 -15.44 -24.05 -18.87
C SER A 197 -15.49 -25.22 -19.87
N ILE A 198 -14.35 -25.59 -20.48
CA ILE A 198 -14.25 -26.69 -21.44
C ILE A 198 -14.15 -28.05 -20.72
N GLY A 199 -13.64 -28.08 -19.49
CA GLY A 199 -13.52 -29.32 -18.69
C GLY A 199 -14.81 -29.80 -18.00
N VAL A 200 -15.90 -29.03 -18.04
CA VAL A 200 -17.16 -29.37 -17.32
C VAL A 200 -18.13 -30.20 -18.18
N THR A 201 -17.85 -30.44 -19.46
CA THR A 201 -18.72 -31.27 -20.33
C THR A 201 -18.38 -32.75 -20.39
N THR A 202 -17.41 -33.24 -19.62
CA THR A 202 -17.11 -34.68 -19.54
C THR A 202 -16.74 -35.06 -18.12
N GLU A 203 -17.41 -36.10 -17.62
CA GLU A 203 -17.23 -36.77 -16.32
C GLU A 203 -18.03 -36.19 -15.15
N GLY A 204 -19.30 -36.61 -15.09
CA GLY A 204 -19.91 -36.89 -13.81
C GLY A 204 -19.34 -38.18 -13.25
N THR A 205 -18.86 -38.16 -12.00
CA THR A 205 -19.07 -39.20 -10.98
C THR A 205 -18.69 -38.60 -9.62
N ILE A 206 -19.55 -38.87 -8.64
CA ILE A 206 -19.49 -38.45 -7.23
C ILE A 206 -18.30 -39.11 -6.54
N GLN A 207 -17.54 -38.37 -5.73
CA GLN A 207 -17.01 -38.85 -4.45
C GLN A 207 -16.56 -37.67 -3.55
N ALA A 208 -17.04 -37.72 -2.31
CA ALA A 208 -16.73 -36.81 -1.23
C ALA A 208 -15.46 -37.28 -0.50
N GLU A 209 -14.62 -36.36 -0.04
CA GLU A 209 -13.71 -36.61 1.08
C GLU A 209 -13.33 -35.31 1.80
N ASP A 210 -13.47 -35.36 3.12
CA ASP A 210 -13.12 -34.33 4.11
C ASP A 210 -11.60 -34.13 4.17
N THR A 211 -11.12 -32.88 4.18
CA THR A 211 -9.77 -32.57 4.67
C THR A 211 -9.74 -31.19 5.34
N ILE A 212 -9.59 -31.23 6.66
CA ILE A 212 -9.31 -30.10 7.54
C ILE A 212 -7.93 -29.53 7.21
N THR A 213 -7.85 -28.25 6.86
CA THR A 213 -6.59 -27.53 6.66
C THR A 213 -6.33 -26.53 7.80
N THR A 214 -5.19 -26.73 8.46
CA THR A 214 -4.65 -25.96 9.56
C THR A 214 -4.25 -24.54 9.11
N ILE A 215 -4.76 -23.53 9.82
CA ILE A 215 -4.46 -22.11 9.60
C ILE A 215 -3.08 -21.79 10.22
N GLY A 216 -2.08 -21.59 9.37
CA GLY A 216 -0.79 -20.98 9.76
C GLY A 216 -0.90 -19.45 9.75
N ARG A 217 -0.76 -18.81 10.92
CA ARG A 217 -0.59 -17.35 11.04
C ARG A 217 0.81 -16.97 10.59
N ASN A 218 0.93 -16.36 9.41
CA ASN A 218 2.16 -15.68 9.01
C ASN A 218 2.10 -14.21 9.44
N THR A 219 2.92 -13.85 10.43
CA THR A 219 3.19 -12.46 10.81
C THR A 219 4.25 -11.90 9.85
N SER A 220 3.83 -11.35 8.72
CA SER A 220 4.74 -10.58 7.86
C SER A 220 4.93 -9.19 8.45
N SER A 221 6.10 -8.90 9.00
CA SER A 221 6.51 -7.55 9.36
C SER A 221 6.49 -6.64 8.13
N LEU A 222 5.97 -5.42 8.30
CA LEU A 222 5.97 -4.41 7.25
C LEU A 222 7.40 -3.98 6.92
N PRO A 223 7.71 -3.65 5.65
CA PRO A 223 8.98 -3.04 5.29
C PRO A 223 9.12 -1.68 5.99
N GLN A 224 10.14 -1.55 6.84
CA GLN A 224 10.51 -0.27 7.45
C GLN A 224 11.19 0.63 6.41
N PRO A 225 10.96 1.95 6.44
CA PRO A 225 11.70 2.89 5.60
C PRO A 225 13.18 2.86 5.96
N LEU A 226 14.04 2.64 4.96
CA LEU A 226 15.49 2.55 5.13
C LEU A 226 16.05 3.88 5.66
N ALA A 227 16.37 3.94 6.95
CA ALA A 227 17.26 4.96 7.49
C ALA A 227 18.70 4.62 7.07
N ARG A 228 19.42 5.59 6.50
CA ARG A 228 20.86 5.45 6.25
C ARG A 228 21.55 5.20 7.58
N SER A 229 22.16 4.02 7.73
CA SER A 229 22.91 3.60 8.91
C SER A 229 24.13 4.49 9.12
N THR A 230 24.13 5.27 10.19
CA THR A 230 25.36 5.78 10.81
C THR A 230 25.69 4.88 12.00
N HIS A 231 26.71 4.05 11.83
CA HIS A 231 27.32 3.26 12.89
C HIS A 231 27.86 4.23 13.97
N VAL A 232 27.22 4.27 15.14
CA VAL A 232 27.82 4.82 16.35
C VAL A 232 28.43 3.64 17.11
N VAL A 233 29.76 3.56 17.10
CA VAL A 233 30.51 2.64 17.97
C VAL A 233 30.46 3.22 19.37
N ILE A 234 29.72 2.58 20.27
CA ILE A 234 29.74 2.88 21.70
C ILE A 234 31.00 2.20 22.25
N ASN A 235 32.04 2.98 22.53
CA ASN A 235 33.14 2.51 23.39
C ASN A 235 32.69 2.69 24.83
N GLU A 236 32.47 1.56 25.53
CA GLU A 236 32.45 1.53 26.99
C GLU A 236 33.84 1.90 27.51
N THR A 237 33.98 3.08 28.11
CA THR A 237 35.05 3.37 29.06
C THR A 237 34.42 3.52 30.43
N VAL A 238 34.54 2.47 31.23
CA VAL A 238 34.27 2.46 32.66
C VAL A 238 35.19 3.50 33.32
N GLN A 239 34.62 4.51 33.97
CA GLN A 239 35.34 5.35 34.93
C GLN A 239 34.95 4.87 36.33
N GLU A 240 35.93 4.34 37.07
CA GLU A 240 35.82 4.07 38.51
C GLU A 240 35.69 5.39 39.29
N GLU A 241 34.73 5.46 40.21
CA GLU A 241 34.63 6.51 41.21
C GLU A 241 35.68 6.30 42.32
N PRO A 242 36.31 7.36 42.86
CA PRO A 242 37.19 7.23 44.01
C PRO A 242 36.41 7.19 45.34
N GLU A 243 36.72 6.18 46.16
CA GLU A 243 36.30 6.07 47.58
C GLU A 243 36.69 7.32 48.38
N ILE A 244 35.73 7.84 49.14
CA ILE A 244 35.95 8.93 50.10
C ILE A 244 36.32 8.29 51.44
N ASP A 245 37.56 8.54 51.90
CA ASP A 245 38.08 8.13 53.20
C ASP A 245 37.60 9.10 54.28
N GLU A 246 36.74 8.62 55.20
CA GLU A 246 36.30 9.39 56.37
C GLU A 246 37.36 9.31 57.48
N THR A 247 38.11 10.40 57.67
CA THR A 247 38.81 10.68 58.93
C THR A 247 38.49 12.10 59.42
N SER A 248 37.64 12.19 60.45
CA SER A 248 37.70 13.15 61.57
C SER A 248 36.60 12.87 62.59
#